data_AF-A0A1D1YT82-F1
#
_entry.id   AF-A0A1D1YT82-F1
#
_cell.length_a   1.000
_cell.length_b   1.000
_cell.length_c   1.000
_cell.angle_alpha   90.00
_cell.angle_beta   90.00
_cell.angle_gamma   90.00
#
_symmetry.space_group_name_H-M   'P 1'
#
loop_
_entity.id
_entity.type
_entity.pdbx_description
1 polymer ?
#
loop_
_entity_poly.entity_id
_entity_poly.type
_entity_poly.pdbx_seq_one_letter_code
_entity_poly.pdbx_strand_id
1 'polypeptide(L)'
;AAVNFGQYGYAGFPANRPTHCRRFVPEEGTAGYAEFVRDPDGYFLAMLPDRFTSTLGLALIEVLSRHTSEEVYLGQRASQEWTDDGEVRRLFAGFREDLLEAERKITTRNASDGLKNRRGPARIPYTLLFPDTSNLSGEGGITGKGIPNSVSI
;
A
#
# COMPACT_ATOMS: atom_id res chain seq x y z
N ALA A 1 8.24 3.07 0.34
CA ALA A 1 6.82 3.41 0.57
C ALA A 1 5.88 2.88 -0.53
N ALA A 2 5.92 3.44 -1.76
CA ALA A 2 4.89 3.23 -2.79
C ALA A 2 4.62 1.77 -3.20
N VAL A 3 5.62 0.89 -3.11
CA VAL A 3 5.52 -0.53 -3.46
C VAL A 3 5.32 -1.44 -2.24
N ASN A 4 5.38 -0.90 -1.03
CA ASN A 4 5.41 -1.67 0.22
C ASN A 4 4.09 -1.57 1.00
N PHE A 5 3.69 -0.37 1.41
CA PHE A 5 2.56 -0.19 2.35
C PHE A 5 1.17 -0.38 1.71
N GLY A 6 1.13 -0.63 0.40
CA GLY A 6 -0.08 -1.07 -0.30
C GLY A 6 -0.24 -2.58 -0.35
N GLN A 7 0.74 -3.38 0.09
CA GLN A 7 0.69 -4.84 -0.08
C GLN A 7 -0.56 -5.43 0.55
N TYR A 8 -0.82 -5.18 1.84
CA TYR A 8 -2.03 -5.67 2.50
C TYR A 8 -3.30 -4.98 1.99
N GLY A 9 -3.26 -3.66 1.76
CA GLY A 9 -4.42 -2.91 1.26
C GLY A 9 -4.95 -3.43 -0.09
N TYR A 10 -4.07 -3.91 -0.97
CA TYR A 10 -4.46 -4.47 -2.27
C TYR A 10 -4.53 -6.00 -2.30
N ALA A 11 -3.65 -6.71 -1.58
CA ALA A 11 -3.55 -8.17 -1.64
C ALA A 11 -4.16 -8.89 -0.41
N GLY A 12 -4.72 -8.14 0.54
CA GLY A 12 -5.45 -8.66 1.70
C GLY A 12 -6.69 -9.48 1.31
N PHE A 13 -7.19 -9.28 0.09
CA PHE A 13 -8.12 -10.20 -0.56
C PHE A 13 -7.34 -11.05 -1.59
N PRO A 14 -7.06 -12.35 -1.31
CA PRO A 14 -6.14 -13.17 -2.11
C PRO A 14 -6.49 -13.24 -3.61
N ALA A 15 -7.78 -13.23 -3.96
CA ALA A 15 -8.23 -13.25 -5.34
C ALA A 15 -7.88 -11.97 -6.13
N ASN A 16 -7.65 -10.84 -5.45
CA ASN A 16 -7.26 -9.59 -6.13
C ASN A 16 -5.79 -9.61 -6.58
N ARG A 17 -4.91 -10.36 -5.90
CA ARG A 17 -3.48 -10.44 -6.23
C ARG A 17 -2.89 -11.82 -5.90
N PRO A 18 -3.24 -12.86 -6.68
CA PRO A 18 -2.69 -14.19 -6.46
C PRO A 18 -1.18 -14.22 -6.63
N THR A 19 -0.48 -14.95 -5.75
CA THR A 19 0.98 -15.08 -5.78
C THR A 19 1.44 -16.14 -6.78
N HIS A 20 0.62 -17.16 -7.05
CA HIS A 20 0.82 -18.16 -8.10
C HIS A 20 -0.52 -18.81 -8.48
N CYS A 21 -0.52 -19.54 -9.59
CA CYS A 21 -1.65 -20.38 -10.02
C CYS A 21 -1.24 -21.86 -10.00
N ARG A 22 -2.12 -22.74 -9.50
CA ARG A 22 -1.93 -24.19 -9.38
C ARG A 22 -2.46 -24.99 -10.58
N ARG A 23 -3.22 -24.35 -11.47
CA ARG A 23 -3.79 -24.96 -12.70
C ARG A 23 -3.52 -24.05 -13.90
N PHE A 24 -3.47 -24.64 -15.08
CA PHE A 24 -3.42 -23.91 -16.35
C PHE A 24 -4.81 -23.42 -16.78
N VAL A 25 -4.85 -22.52 -17.75
CA VAL A 25 -6.09 -22.17 -18.45
C VAL A 25 -6.58 -23.41 -19.21
N PRO A 26 -7.84 -23.84 -19.05
CA PRO A 26 -8.33 -25.07 -19.68
C PRO A 26 -8.57 -24.86 -21.18
N GLU A 27 -8.19 -25.86 -21.98
CA GLU A 27 -8.43 -25.87 -23.42
C GLU A 27 -9.86 -26.34 -23.74
N GLU A 28 -10.47 -25.77 -24.78
CA GLU A 28 -11.80 -26.16 -25.24
C GLU A 28 -11.88 -27.66 -25.55
N GLY A 29 -13.00 -28.28 -25.17
CA GLY A 29 -13.21 -29.73 -25.33
C GLY A 29 -12.59 -30.61 -24.23
N THR A 30 -11.83 -30.03 -23.29
CA THR A 30 -11.30 -30.78 -22.14
C THR A 30 -12.32 -30.87 -20.99
N ALA A 31 -12.14 -31.85 -20.09
CA ALA A 31 -12.93 -31.93 -18.85
C ALA A 31 -12.75 -30.68 -17.96
N GLY A 32 -11.55 -30.10 -17.94
CA GLY A 32 -11.29 -28.85 -17.21
C GLY A 32 -12.07 -27.66 -17.79
N TYR A 33 -12.28 -27.62 -19.10
CA TYR A 33 -13.10 -26.58 -19.72
C TYR A 33 -14.58 -26.77 -19.38
N ALA A 34 -15.07 -28.01 -19.37
CA ALA A 34 -16.43 -28.30 -18.90
C ALA A 34 -16.63 -27.92 -17.41
N GLU A 35 -15.62 -28.15 -16.54
CA GLU A 35 -15.63 -27.69 -15.15
C GLU A 35 -15.71 -26.16 -15.07
N PHE A 36 -14.87 -25.46 -15.82
CA PHE A 36 -14.85 -23.99 -15.89
C PHE A 36 -16.16 -23.40 -16.40
N VAL A 37 -16.75 -23.92 -17.48
CA VAL A 37 -18.02 -23.41 -18.02
C VAL A 37 -19.17 -23.62 -17.03
N ARG A 38 -19.15 -24.72 -16.27
CA ARG A 38 -20.16 -25.02 -15.27
C ARG A 38 -20.04 -24.14 -14.02
N ASP A 39 -18.83 -23.87 -13.56
CA ASP A 39 -18.56 -23.05 -12.37
C ASP A 39 -17.25 -22.25 -12.54
N PRO A 40 -17.31 -21.07 -13.18
CA PRO A 40 -16.14 -20.24 -13.43
C PRO A 40 -15.45 -19.78 -12.15
N ASP A 41 -16.25 -19.42 -11.13
CA ASP A 41 -15.74 -18.90 -9.86
C ASP A 41 -15.04 -20.00 -9.06
N GLY A 42 -15.66 -21.19 -8.96
CA GLY A 42 -15.05 -22.35 -8.32
C GLY A 42 -13.77 -22.80 -9.03
N TYR A 43 -13.75 -22.78 -10.36
CA TYR A 43 -12.56 -23.09 -11.14
C TYR A 43 -11.44 -22.07 -10.91
N PHE A 44 -11.77 -20.77 -10.90
CA PHE A 44 -10.82 -19.71 -10.58
C PHE A 44 -10.24 -19.87 -9.18
N LEU A 45 -11.08 -20.08 -8.15
CA LEU A 45 -10.63 -20.33 -6.78
C LEU A 45 -9.75 -21.58 -6.67
N ALA A 46 -10.03 -22.62 -7.46
CA ALA A 46 -9.20 -23.81 -7.54
C ALA A 46 -7.84 -23.58 -8.24
N MET A 47 -7.73 -22.55 -9.09
CA MET A 47 -6.44 -22.08 -9.63
C MET A 47 -5.62 -21.35 -8.56
N LEU A 48 -6.23 -20.59 -7.66
CA LEU A 48 -5.51 -19.79 -6.66
C LEU A 48 -4.73 -20.67 -5.67
N PRO A 49 -3.75 -20.12 -4.91
CA PRO A 49 -3.03 -20.86 -3.87
C PRO A 49 -4.00 -21.52 -2.88
N ASP A 50 -3.59 -22.65 -2.29
CA ASP A 50 -4.39 -23.27 -1.23
C ASP A 50 -4.55 -22.34 -0.01
N ARG A 51 -5.44 -22.75 0.90
CA ARG A 51 -5.77 -21.96 2.10
C ARG A 51 -4.55 -21.70 2.97
N PHE A 52 -3.66 -22.68 3.15
CA PHE A 52 -2.49 -22.51 4.00
C PHE A 52 -1.55 -21.47 3.40
N THR A 53 -1.19 -21.64 2.12
CA THR A 53 -0.30 -20.73 1.40
C THR A 53 -0.88 -19.32 1.35
N SER A 54 -2.19 -19.19 1.09
CA SER A 54 -2.87 -17.89 1.09
C SER A 54 -2.82 -17.23 2.47
N THR A 55 -3.08 -17.99 3.54
CA THR A 55 -3.06 -17.47 4.92
C THR A 55 -1.66 -17.01 5.32
N LEU A 56 -0.63 -17.80 4.99
CA LEU A 56 0.76 -17.43 5.23
C LEU A 56 1.14 -16.15 4.47
N GLY A 57 0.78 -16.06 3.19
CA GLY A 57 1.01 -14.87 2.38
C GLY A 57 0.34 -13.63 2.98
N LEU A 58 -0.92 -13.75 3.40
CA LEU A 58 -1.68 -12.67 4.07
C LEU A 58 -0.99 -12.19 5.35
N ALA A 59 -0.57 -13.11 6.21
CA ALA A 59 0.13 -12.78 7.46
C ALA A 59 1.45 -12.03 7.20
N LEU A 60 2.21 -12.45 6.18
CA LEU A 60 3.47 -11.79 5.81
C LEU A 60 3.24 -10.36 5.30
N ILE A 61 2.31 -10.17 4.35
CA ILE A 61 2.04 -8.82 3.83
C ILE A 61 1.38 -7.90 4.85
N GLU A 62 0.66 -8.45 5.84
CA GLU A 62 0.11 -7.69 6.97
C GLU A 62 1.23 -7.04 7.78
N VAL A 63 2.24 -7.82 8.16
CA VAL A 63 3.43 -7.34 8.88
C VAL A 63 4.17 -6.31 8.04
N LEU A 64 4.46 -6.62 6.77
CA LEU A 64 5.22 -5.73 5.88
C LEU A 64 4.49 -4.43 5.53
N SER A 65 3.16 -4.38 5.69
CA SER A 65 2.36 -3.17 5.40
C SER A 65 2.15 -2.28 6.61
N ARG A 66 2.71 -2.65 7.77
CA ARG A 66 2.52 -1.93 9.02
C ARG A 66 3.62 -0.91 9.25
N HIS A 67 3.26 0.30 9.63
CA HIS A 67 4.19 1.26 10.20
C HIS A 67 4.34 1.02 11.71
N THR A 68 5.57 1.15 12.23
CA THR A 68 5.83 1.13 13.67
C THR A 68 5.40 2.46 14.31
N SER A 69 5.20 2.49 15.64
CA SER A 69 4.92 3.75 16.35
C SER A 69 6.12 4.71 16.34
N GLU A 70 7.32 4.15 16.26
CA GLU A 70 8.60 4.87 16.25
C GLU A 70 9.07 5.25 14.84
N GLU A 71 8.22 5.09 13.82
CA GLU A 71 8.58 5.37 12.43
C GLU A 71 8.91 6.85 12.24
N VAL A 72 9.97 7.15 11.49
CA VAL A 72 10.39 8.51 11.17
C VAL A 72 10.12 8.77 9.70
N TYR A 73 9.07 9.55 9.45
CA TYR A 73 8.62 9.86 8.09
C TYR A 73 9.50 10.92 7.42
N LEU A 74 9.35 11.01 6.11
CA LEU A 74 10.00 12.01 5.28
C LEU A 74 9.64 13.42 5.77
N GLY A 75 10.65 14.27 5.94
CA GLY A 75 10.48 15.59 6.55
C GLY A 75 10.47 15.59 8.07
N GLN A 76 10.69 14.44 8.72
CA GLN A 76 10.87 14.31 10.17
C GLN A 76 12.30 13.86 10.51
N ARG A 77 12.68 14.07 11.77
CA ARG A 77 13.96 13.65 12.36
C ARG A 77 13.70 13.06 13.73
N ALA A 78 14.45 12.02 14.10
CA ALA A 78 14.36 11.39 15.42
C ALA A 78 14.84 12.29 16.56
N SER A 79 15.77 13.21 16.29
CA SER A 79 16.29 14.19 17.25
C SER A 79 16.16 15.61 16.71
N GLN A 80 15.86 16.56 17.58
CA GLN A 80 15.84 17.99 17.25
C GLN A 80 17.25 18.61 17.23
N GLU A 81 18.23 17.94 17.84
CA GLU A 81 19.61 18.43 18.01
C GLU A 81 20.58 17.77 17.02
N TRP A 82 20.10 17.34 15.86
CA TRP A 82 20.91 16.63 14.85
C TRP A 82 21.96 17.51 14.14
N THR A 83 21.83 18.84 14.27
CA THR A 83 22.79 19.85 13.78
C THR A 83 22.56 21.16 14.53
N ASP A 84 23.60 21.96 14.72
CA ASP A 84 23.56 23.33 15.24
C ASP A 84 23.57 24.41 14.13
N ASP A 85 23.73 24.01 12.86
CA ASP A 85 23.72 24.90 11.72
C ASP A 85 22.31 25.47 11.46
N GLY A 86 22.17 26.78 11.64
CA GLY A 86 20.91 27.49 11.47
C GLY A 86 20.41 27.52 10.02
N GLU A 87 21.30 27.52 9.04
CA GLU A 87 20.93 27.52 7.62
C GLU A 87 20.37 26.15 7.23
N VAL A 88 21.03 25.07 7.64
CA VAL A 88 20.57 23.69 7.40
C VAL A 88 19.19 23.46 8.03
N ARG A 89 18.98 23.92 9.27
CA ARG A 89 17.67 23.84 9.95
C ARG A 89 16.59 24.58 9.17
N ARG A 90 16.88 25.78 8.67
CA ARG A 90 15.95 26.60 7.87
C ARG A 90 15.57 25.90 6.55
N LEU A 91 16.56 25.34 5.84
CA LEU A 91 16.31 24.60 4.60
C LEU A 91 15.47 23.34 4.84
N PHE A 92 15.74 22.61 5.92
CA PHE A 92 14.94 21.44 6.29
C PHE A 92 13.50 21.80 6.65
N ALA A 93 13.27 22.92 7.35
CA ALA A 93 11.93 23.42 7.60
C ALA A 93 11.18 23.78 6.30
N GLY A 94 11.86 24.39 5.32
CA GLY A 94 11.28 24.63 3.99
C GLY A 94 10.86 23.34 3.29
N PHE A 95 11.73 22.31 3.30
CA PHE A 95 11.39 20.99 2.76
C PHE A 95 10.16 20.38 3.45
N ARG A 96 10.04 20.53 4.77
CA ARG A 96 8.87 20.06 5.52
C ARG A 96 7.58 20.74 5.05
N GLU A 97 7.61 22.06 4.84
CA GLU A 97 6.43 22.79 4.35
C GLU A 97 6.04 22.38 2.92
N ASP A 98 7.01 22.09 2.05
CA ASP A 98 6.75 21.57 0.71
C ASP A 98 6.04 20.21 0.74
N LEU A 99 6.40 19.34 1.69
CA LEU A 99 5.72 18.05 1.90
C LEU A 99 4.29 18.22 2.40
N LEU A 100 4.05 19.14 3.34
CA LEU A 100 2.70 19.46 3.81
C LEU A 100 1.83 20.04 2.68
N GLU A 101 2.42 20.82 1.78
CA GLU A 101 1.73 21.27 0.56
C GLU A 101 1.43 20.12 -0.40
N ALA A 102 2.35 19.16 -0.53
CA ALA A 102 2.10 17.95 -1.31
C ALA A 102 0.94 17.12 -0.74
N GLU A 103 0.83 17.00 0.59
CA GLU A 103 -0.30 16.33 1.27
C GLU A 103 -1.64 17.01 0.94
N ARG A 104 -1.69 18.34 0.99
CA ARG A 104 -2.89 19.12 0.61
C ARG A 104 -3.27 18.90 -0.86
N LYS A 105 -2.28 18.91 -1.76
CA LYS A 105 -2.49 18.63 -3.19
C LYS A 105 -2.99 17.20 -3.42
N ILE A 106 -2.42 16.20 -2.74
CA ILE A 106 -2.86 14.80 -2.84
C ILE A 106 -4.30 14.66 -2.37
N THR A 107 -4.64 15.27 -1.23
CA THR A 107 -6.01 15.28 -0.67
C THR A 107 -7.00 15.87 -1.67
N THR A 108 -6.69 17.06 -2.20
CA THR A 108 -7.52 17.74 -3.21
C THR A 108 -7.70 16.89 -4.47
N ARG A 109 -6.62 16.28 -4.97
CA ARG A 109 -6.67 15.40 -6.13
C ARG A 109 -7.50 14.15 -5.87
N ASN A 110 -7.39 13.55 -4.68
CA ASN A 110 -8.20 12.39 -4.27
C ASN A 110 -9.68 12.71 -4.12
N ALA A 111 -10.04 13.97 -3.85
CA ALA A 111 -11.42 14.44 -3.79
C ALA A 111 -12.01 14.74 -5.18
N SER A 112 -11.19 15.12 -6.16
CA SER A 112 -11.63 15.55 -7.49
C SER A 112 -12.31 14.44 -8.32
N ASP A 113 -13.54 14.69 -8.75
CA ASP A 113 -14.31 13.79 -9.62
C ASP A 113 -13.78 13.67 -11.05
N GLY A 114 -13.01 14.67 -11.49
CA GLY A 114 -12.28 14.64 -12.77
C GLY A 114 -11.12 13.64 -12.77
N LEU A 115 -10.64 13.22 -11.59
CA LEU A 115 -9.49 12.32 -11.43
C LEU A 115 -9.90 10.92 -10.98
N LYS A 116 -10.82 10.29 -11.72
CA LYS A 116 -11.44 8.99 -11.39
C LYS A 116 -10.44 7.87 -11.08
N ASN A 117 -9.29 7.84 -11.77
CA ASN A 117 -8.23 6.83 -11.58
C ASN A 117 -7.58 6.88 -10.20
N ARG A 118 -7.81 7.93 -9.40
CA ARG A 118 -7.29 8.03 -8.04
C ARG A 118 -8.09 7.24 -7.02
N ARG A 119 -9.31 6.81 -7.36
CA ARG A 119 -10.21 6.03 -6.50
C ARG A 119 -10.65 4.72 -7.14
N GLY A 120 -10.86 4.75 -8.46
CA GLY A 120 -11.37 3.63 -9.22
C GLY A 120 -12.77 3.17 -8.75
N PRO A 121 -13.25 2.02 -9.24
CA PRO A 121 -14.54 1.46 -8.84
C PRO A 121 -14.56 1.01 -7.37
N ALA A 122 -13.40 0.64 -6.81
CA ALA A 122 -13.27 0.27 -5.40
C ALA A 122 -13.42 1.45 -4.43
N ARG A 123 -13.43 2.70 -4.93
CA ARG A 123 -13.54 3.94 -4.15
C ARG A 123 -12.42 4.13 -3.11
N ILE A 124 -11.25 3.54 -3.34
CA ILE A 124 -10.10 3.63 -2.42
C ILE A 124 -9.17 4.75 -2.90
N PRO A 125 -9.01 5.86 -2.16
CA PRO A 125 -8.16 6.95 -2.57
C PRO A 125 -6.68 6.56 -2.61
N TYR A 126 -5.95 7.03 -3.61
CA TYR A 126 -4.51 6.78 -3.72
C TYR A 126 -3.71 7.64 -2.73
N THR A 127 -3.19 7.00 -1.69
CA THR A 127 -2.43 7.65 -0.60
C THR A 127 -1.03 7.05 -0.36
N LEU A 128 -0.57 6.09 -1.18
CA LEU A 128 0.74 5.43 -1.00
C LEU A 128 1.97 6.35 -1.14
N LEU A 129 1.77 7.57 -1.67
CA LEU A 129 2.77 8.64 -1.75
C LEU A 129 2.36 9.87 -0.94
N PHE A 130 1.43 9.73 0.01
CA PHE A 130 1.13 10.75 0.99
C PHE A 130 2.24 10.73 2.05
N PRO A 131 3.04 11.81 2.21
CA PRO A 131 4.20 11.84 3.12
C PRO A 131 3.90 11.45 4.56
N ASP A 132 2.76 11.90 5.10
CA ASP A 132 2.38 11.80 6.51
C ASP A 132 3.34 12.56 7.44
N THR A 133 3.98 13.61 6.91
CA THR A 133 4.87 14.52 7.63
C THR A 133 4.14 15.25 8.76
N SER A 134 2.83 15.47 8.62
CA SER A 134 1.97 16.04 9.66
C SER A 134 1.72 15.12 10.85
N ASN A 135 2.00 13.81 10.74
CA ASN A 135 1.76 12.84 11.80
C ASN A 135 2.83 12.95 12.88
N LEU A 136 2.47 13.58 14.01
CA LEU A 136 3.31 13.72 15.19
C LEU A 136 2.81 12.89 16.37
N SER A 137 1.74 12.11 16.21
CA SER A 137 1.14 11.33 17.30
C SER A 137 1.89 10.02 17.59
N GLY A 138 2.75 9.56 16.68
CA GLY A 138 3.40 8.26 16.78
C GLY A 138 2.43 7.09 16.58
N GLU A 139 1.24 7.36 16.04
CA GLU A 139 0.30 6.30 15.70
C GLU A 139 0.74 5.60 14.41
N GLY A 140 1.16 4.35 14.55
CA GLY A 140 1.49 3.44 13.44
C GLY A 140 0.30 2.57 13.02
N GLY A 141 0.60 1.47 12.32
CA GLY A 141 -0.40 0.52 11.84
C GLY A 141 -0.47 0.39 10.32
N ILE A 142 -1.53 -0.24 9.82
CA ILE A 142 -1.78 -0.40 8.39
C ILE A 142 -2.65 0.77 7.92
N THR A 143 -1.98 1.86 7.53
CA THR A 143 -2.65 3.14 7.22
C THR A 143 -2.84 3.37 5.72
N GLY A 144 -2.08 2.67 4.87
CA GLY A 144 -2.06 2.90 3.42
C GLY A 144 -1.49 4.26 3.02
N LYS A 145 -0.76 4.94 3.91
CA LYS A 145 -0.10 6.24 3.70
C LYS A 145 1.17 6.33 4.56
N GLY A 146 1.99 7.34 4.32
CA GLY A 146 3.24 7.55 5.04
C GLY A 146 4.44 7.14 4.20
N ILE A 147 5.42 8.04 4.11
CA ILE A 147 6.69 7.77 3.43
C ILE A 147 7.79 7.77 4.49
N PRO A 148 8.29 6.60 4.93
CA PRO A 148 9.45 6.53 5.81
C PRO A 148 10.71 7.11 5.16
N ASN A 149 11.65 7.57 5.99
CA ASN A 149 12.96 8.03 5.51
C ASN A 149 13.82 6.90 4.91
N SER A 150 13.53 5.64 5.23
CA SER A 150 14.35 4.48 4.87
C SER A 150 13.52 3.25 4.49
N VAL A 151 14.19 2.13 4.22
CA VAL A 151 13.55 0.81 4.11
C VAL A 151 13.59 0.20 5.52
N SER A 152 12.50 0.33 6.26
CA SER A 152 12.46 0.21 7.73
C SER A 152 11.51 -0.86 8.28
N ILE A 153 10.92 -1.68 7.41
CA ILE A 153 10.04 -2.79 7.78
C ILE A 153 10.71 -4.14 7.53
#